data_AF-A0AB38G5Q3-F1
#
_entry.id   AF-A0AB38G5Q3-F1
#
_cell.length_a   1.000
_cell.length_b   1.000
_cell.length_c   1.000
_cell.angle_alpha   90.00
_cell.angle_beta   90.00
_cell.angle_gamma   90.00
#
_symmetry.space_group_name_H-M   'P 1'
#
loop_
_entity.id
_entity.type
_entity.pdbx_description
1 polymer ?
#
loop_
_entity_poly.entity_id
_entity_poly.type
_entity_poly.pdbx_seq_one_letter_code
_entity_poly.pdbx_strand_id
1 'polypeptide(L)' 'MRKFEKDGSQGLLDRRGKALESKPNLTEAEQLQLKIKQLEERNRLLEIEVDLLKKLEEVKRRNRR' A
#
# COMPACT_ATOMS: atom_id res chain seq x y z
N MET A 1 -28.81 -9.19 15.14
CA MET A 1 -29.45 -7.88 14.87
C MET A 1 -28.50 -6.69 14.98
N ARG A 2 -27.71 -6.54 16.06
CA ARG A 2 -26.81 -5.38 16.30
C ARG A 2 -25.91 -4.88 15.14
N LYS A 3 -25.43 -5.76 14.24
CA LYS A 3 -24.54 -5.33 13.12
C LYS A 3 -25.30 -4.62 12.00
N PHE A 4 -26.52 -5.06 11.69
CA PHE A 4 -27.36 -4.45 10.66
C PHE A 4 -27.93 -3.10 11.12
N GLU A 5 -28.29 -2.99 12.40
CA GLU A 5 -28.80 -1.73 12.97
C GLU A 5 -27.74 -0.61 12.95
N LYS A 6 -26.45 -0.98 13.01
CA LYS A 6 -25.33 -0.03 13.04
C LYS A 6 -24.86 0.38 11.63
N ASP A 7 -24.64 -0.61 10.76
CA ASP A 7 -23.97 -0.42 9.46
C ASP A 7 -24.87 -0.82 8.27
N GLY A 8 -26.15 -1.08 8.50
CA GLY A 8 -27.11 -1.50 7.47
C GLY A 8 -26.71 -2.83 6.80
N SER A 9 -27.04 -2.96 5.51
CA SER A 9 -26.67 -4.12 4.70
C SER A 9 -25.15 -4.32 4.59
N GLN A 10 -24.36 -3.24 4.72
CA GLN A 10 -22.90 -3.31 4.68
C GLN A 10 -22.30 -4.04 5.89
N GLY A 11 -22.99 -4.04 7.03
CA GLY A 11 -22.58 -4.76 8.25
C GLY A 11 -22.78 -6.27 8.19
N LEU A 12 -23.49 -6.77 7.18
CA LEU A 12 -23.77 -8.20 6.96
C LEU A 12 -22.86 -8.84 5.91
N LEU A 13 -22.04 -8.05 5.20
CA LEU A 13 -21.13 -8.58 4.18
C LEU A 13 -20.02 -9.43 4.82
N ASP A 14 -19.80 -10.64 4.29
CA ASP A 14 -18.63 -11.44 4.64
C ASP A 14 -17.37 -10.80 4.04
N ARG A 15 -16.43 -10.43 4.91
CA ARG A 15 -15.19 -9.71 4.56
C ARG A 15 -13.93 -10.48 4.94
N ARG A 16 -14.05 -11.76 5.32
CA ARG A 16 -12.88 -12.60 5.59
C ARG A 16 -12.01 -12.69 4.33
N GLY A 17 -10.70 -12.48 4.50
CA GLY A 17 -9.72 -12.50 3.41
C GLY A 17 -9.77 -11.30 2.44
N LYS A 18 -10.64 -10.30 2.67
CA LYS A 18 -10.67 -9.08 1.84
C LYS A 18 -9.75 -8.01 2.41
N ALA A 19 -9.05 -7.29 1.53
CA ALA A 19 -8.17 -6.21 1.92
C ALA A 19 -8.94 -5.09 2.65
N LEU A 20 -8.25 -4.38 3.55
CA LEU A 20 -8.80 -3.24 4.28
C LEU A 20 -9.37 -2.17 3.31
N GLU A 21 -8.72 -2.01 2.17
CA GLU A 21 -9.10 -1.16 1.03
C GLU A 21 -10.53 -1.39 0.52
N SER A 22 -11.07 -2.60 0.68
CA SER A 22 -12.43 -2.96 0.24
C SER A 22 -13.54 -2.55 1.21
N LYS A 23 -13.17 -1.97 2.36
CA LYS A 23 -14.11 -1.53 3.40
C LYS A 23 -14.66 -0.14 3.03
N PRO A 24 -15.99 0.05 2.97
CA PRO A 24 -16.60 1.35 2.61
C PRO A 24 -16.46 2.39 3.71
N ASN A 25 -16.41 1.97 4.99
CA ASN A 25 -16.27 2.87 6.15
C ASN A 25 -15.00 2.48 6.91
N LEU A 26 -13.89 3.13 6.59
CA LEU A 26 -12.62 2.98 7.30
C LEU A 26 -12.59 3.91 8.52
N THR A 27 -12.13 3.41 9.67
CA THR A 27 -11.78 4.28 10.80
C THR A 27 -10.54 5.10 10.46
N GLU A 28 -10.32 6.21 11.14
CA GLU A 28 -9.14 7.06 10.91
C GLU A 28 -7.82 6.29 11.02
N ALA A 29 -7.72 5.39 12.01
CA ALA A 29 -6.56 4.52 12.17
C ALA A 29 -6.36 3.58 10.97
N GLU A 30 -7.44 3.00 10.42
CA GLU A 30 -7.37 2.14 9.23
C GLU A 30 -6.98 2.92 7.97
N GLN A 31 -7.45 4.17 7.82
CA GLN A 31 -7.04 5.04 6.72
C GLN A 31 -5.55 5.39 6.80
N LEU A 32 -5.05 5.71 8.00
CA LEU A 32 -3.63 5.98 8.22
C LEU A 32 -2.77 4.75 7.94
N GLN A 33 -3.18 3.56 8.36
CA GLN A 33 -2.48 2.32 8.04
C GLN A 33 -2.39 2.09 6.52
N LEU A 34 -3.50 2.32 5.81
CA LEU A 34 -3.50 2.22 4.35
C LEU A 34 -2.55 3.24 3.72
N LYS A 35 -2.52 4.47 4.24
CA LYS A 35 -1.63 5.51 3.75
C LYS A 35 -0.17 5.18 3.99
N ILE A 36 0.17 4.63 5.16
CA ILE A 36 1.52 4.15 5.49
C ILE A 36 1.94 3.08 4.49
N LYS A 37 1.11 2.05 4.29
CA LYS A 37 1.40 0.97 3.33
C LYS A 37 1.63 1.49 1.91
N GLN A 38 0.83 2.45 1.45
CA GLN A 38 1.01 3.08 0.14
C GLN A 38 2.32 3.86 0.03
N LEU A 39 2.71 4.56 1.11
CA LEU A 39 3.96 5.32 1.16
C LEU A 39 5.18 4.39 1.23
N GLU A 40 5.10 3.29 1.98
CA GLU A 40 6.14 2.26 2.06
C GLU A 40 6.40 1.64 0.68
N GLU A 41 5.35 1.27 -0.05
CA GLU A 41 5.51 0.72 -1.40
C GLU A 41 6.15 1.76 -2.34
N ARG A 42 5.72 3.02 -2.27
CA ARG A 42 6.32 4.09 -3.07
C ARG A 42 7.79 4.31 -2.73
N ASN A 43 8.14 4.30 -1.45
CA ASN A 43 9.53 4.43 -1.01
C ASN A 43 10.37 3.27 -1.51
N ARG A 44 9.86 2.03 -1.41
CA ARG A 44 10.54 0.84 -1.93
C ARG A 44 10.82 0.93 -3.43
N LEU A 45 9.86 1.42 -4.22
CA LEU A 45 10.05 1.63 -5.65
C LEU A 45 11.13 2.69 -5.93
N LEU A 46 11.10 3.81 -5.20
CA LEU A 46 12.10 4.87 -5.33
C LEU A 46 13.52 4.39 -4.95
N GLU A 47 13.65 3.57 -3.90
CA GLU A 47 14.92 2.97 -3.51
C GLU A 47 15.48 2.10 -4.64
N ILE A 48 14.64 1.27 -5.26
CA ILE A 48 15.02 0.44 -6.40
C ILE A 48 15.45 1.30 -7.60
N GLU A 49 14.71 2.37 -7.92
CA GLU A 49 15.07 3.29 -9.00
C GLU A 49 16.44 3.93 -8.77
N VAL A 50 16.69 4.42 -7.56
CA VAL A 50 17.98 5.01 -7.18
C VAL A 50 19.11 4.00 -7.31
N ASP A 51 18.92 2.77 -6.83
CA ASP A 51 19.95 1.73 -6.91
C ASP A 51 20.22 1.28 -8.35
N LEU A 52 19.17 1.22 -9.18
CA LEU A 52 19.32 0.97 -10.62
C LEU A 52 20.15 2.07 -11.30
N LEU A 53 19.89 3.34 -10.98
CA LEU A 53 20.64 4.47 -11.52
C LEU A 53 22.12 4.42 -11.12
N LYS A 54 22.42 4.11 -9.85
CA LYS A 54 23.80 3.91 -9.38
C LYS A 54 24.49 2.79 -10.14
N LYS A 55 23.81 1.66 -10.35
CA LYS A 55 24.37 0.52 -11.09
C LYS A 55 24.65 0.87 -12.55
N LEU A 56 23.75 1.62 -13.19
CA LEU A 56 23.95 2.09 -14.55
C LEU A 56 25.18 3.00 -14.66
N GLU A 57 25.38 3.90 -13.69
CA GLU A 57 26.55 4.77 -13.67
C GLU A 57 27.85 3.96 -13.49
N GLU A 58 27.85 2.95 -12.63
CA GLU A 58 28.99 2.05 -12.43
C GLU A 58 29.38 1.33 -13.73
N VAL A 59 28.39 0.79 -14.48
CA VAL A 59 28.63 0.14 -15.77
C VAL A 59 29.21 1.13 -16.78
N LYS A 60 28.64 2.34 -16.88
CA LYS A 60 29.17 3.39 -17.76
C LYS A 60 30.62 3.76 -17.42
N ARG A 61 30.99 3.81 -16.14
CA ARG A 61 32.38 4.08 -15.71
C ARG A 61 33.33 2.94 -16.08
N ARG A 62 32.89 1.68 -15.97
CA ARG A 62 33.68 0.50 -16.39
C ARG A 62 33.93 0.48 -17.89
N ASN A 63 32.90 0.76 -18.71
CA ASN A 63 33.02 0.76 -20.16
C ASN A 63 33.84 1.92 -20.74
N ARG A 64 34.15 2.95 -19.94
CA ARG A 64 35.01 4.08 -20.33
C ARG A 64 36.50 3.82 -20.10
N ARG A 65 36.85 2.75 -19.41
CA ARG A 65 38.25 2.29 -19.21
C ARG A 65 38.56 1.18 -20.20
#